data_AF-A0A5C5UXW4-F1
#
_entry.id   AF-A0A5C5UXW4-F1
#
_cell.length_a   1.000
_cell.length_b   1.000
_cell.length_c   1.000
_cell.angle_alpha   90.00
_cell.angle_beta   90.00
_cell.angle_gamma   90.00
#
_symmetry.space_group_name_H-M   'P 1'
#
loop_
_entity.id
_entity.type
_entity.pdbx_description
1 polymer ?
#
loop_
_entity_poly.entity_id
_entity_poly.type
_entity_poly.pdbx_seq_one_letter_code
_entity_poly.pdbx_strand_id
1 'polypeptide(L)'
;MNDTQQAGANNKFRIIGRKWIVPFVLACALLVVMLQRAAIVKQQIHLVYAHEQIEIFHEMVERSRSLGSQGSAGKIEYVQHYYPSGTKQAAGSQIDRIVEACREFAIDEIQWIGSIDDAQDLSQQGSDQTQAD
;
A
#
# COMPACT_ATOMS: atom_id res chain seq x y z
N MET A 1 30.72 -58.86 34.24
CA MET A 1 30.12 -59.41 33.00
C MET A 1 28.93 -58.54 32.55
N ASN A 2 29.07 -57.20 32.57
CA ASN A 2 28.01 -56.24 32.19
C ASN A 2 28.53 -55.06 31.33
N ASP A 3 29.85 -54.83 31.24
CA ASP A 3 30.39 -53.59 30.66
C ASP A 3 30.40 -53.57 29.12
N THR A 4 30.47 -54.75 28.47
CA THR A 4 30.45 -54.87 27.00
C THR A 4 29.05 -54.68 26.40
N GLN A 5 27.99 -54.96 27.16
CA GLN A 5 26.61 -54.81 26.67
C GLN A 5 26.15 -53.34 26.70
N GLN A 6 26.69 -52.55 27.62
CA GLN A 6 26.37 -51.12 27.78
C GLN A 6 27.04 -50.24 26.71
N ALA A 7 28.22 -50.63 26.22
CA ALA A 7 28.94 -49.93 25.15
C ALA A 7 28.24 -49.99 23.78
N GLY A 8 27.54 -51.10 23.48
CA GLY A 8 26.81 -51.27 22.21
C GLY A 8 25.55 -50.41 22.09
N ALA A 9 24.88 -50.13 23.21
CA ALA A 9 23.67 -49.31 23.25
C ALA A 9 23.97 -47.84 22.93
N ASN A 10 25.04 -47.27 23.50
CA ASN A 10 25.43 -45.87 23.26
C ASN A 10 25.84 -45.59 21.81
N ASN A 11 26.44 -46.56 21.11
CA ASN A 11 26.79 -46.40 19.69
C ASN A 11 25.57 -46.46 18.76
N LYS A 12 24.55 -47.26 19.08
CA LYS A 12 23.31 -47.30 18.27
C LYS A 12 22.55 -45.97 18.31
N PHE A 13 22.45 -45.34 19.48
CA PHE A 13 21.82 -44.02 19.61
C PHE A 13 22.55 -42.91 18.84
N ARG A 14 23.89 -42.93 18.81
CA ARG A 14 24.69 -41.98 18.02
C ARG A 14 24.47 -42.09 16.50
N ILE A 15 24.29 -43.32 15.99
CA ILE A 15 24.10 -43.55 14.55
C ILE A 15 22.69 -43.17 14.11
N ILE A 16 21.67 -43.48 14.93
CA ILE A 16 20.28 -43.13 14.63
C ILE A 16 20.10 -41.61 14.69
N GLY A 17 20.62 -40.94 15.72
CA GLY A 17 20.55 -39.48 15.83
C GLY A 17 21.17 -38.75 14.64
N ARG A 18 22.33 -39.21 14.15
CA ARG A 18 23.04 -38.56 13.04
C ARG A 18 22.29 -38.64 11.69
N LYS A 19 21.46 -39.66 11.49
CA LYS A 19 20.67 -39.81 10.24
C LYS A 19 19.54 -38.79 10.11
N TRP A 20 19.03 -38.27 11.23
CA TRP A 20 17.92 -37.30 11.23
C TRP A 20 18.37 -35.84 11.18
N ILE A 21 19.65 -35.56 11.50
CA ILE A 21 20.17 -34.19 11.51
C ILE A 21 20.08 -33.55 10.13
N VAL A 22 20.52 -34.25 9.08
CA VAL A 22 20.54 -33.71 7.70
C VAL A 22 19.14 -33.35 7.19
N PRO A 23 18.13 -34.25 7.20
CA PRO A 23 16.79 -33.89 6.75
C PRO A 23 16.15 -32.82 7.63
N PHE A 24 16.45 -32.78 8.94
CA PHE A 24 15.95 -31.73 9.83
C PHE A 24 16.51 -30.35 9.48
N VAL A 25 17.82 -30.25 9.22
CA VAL A 25 18.46 -29.01 8.79
C VAL A 25 17.91 -28.55 7.43
N LEU A 26 17.72 -29.47 6.48
CA LEU A 26 17.11 -29.16 5.20
C LEU A 26 15.66 -28.66 5.34
N ALA A 27 14.86 -29.31 6.18
CA ALA A 27 13.49 -28.88 6.45
C ALA A 27 13.45 -27.48 7.08
N CYS A 28 14.35 -27.19 8.02
CA CYS A 28 14.48 -25.87 8.62
C CYS A 28 14.91 -24.82 7.59
N ALA A 29 15.87 -25.12 6.73
CA ALA A 29 16.31 -24.22 5.66
C ALA A 29 15.17 -23.91 4.68
N LEU A 30 14.41 -24.93 4.26
CA LEU A 30 13.24 -24.75 3.40
C LEU A 30 12.16 -23.91 4.05
N LEU A 31 11.89 -24.12 5.35
CA LEU A 31 10.93 -23.33 6.10
C LEU A 31 11.33 -21.85 6.15
N VAL A 32 12.60 -21.56 6.43
CA VAL A 32 13.12 -20.18 6.43
C VAL A 32 12.93 -19.53 5.06
N VAL A 33 13.27 -20.24 3.97
CA VAL A 33 13.05 -19.73 2.60
C VAL A 33 11.56 -19.47 2.34
N MET A 34 10.67 -20.36 2.75
CA MET A 34 9.22 -20.16 2.60
C MET A 34 8.73 -18.92 3.35
N LEU A 35 9.17 -18.70 4.59
CA LEU A 35 8.81 -17.51 5.38
C LEU A 35 9.31 -16.22 4.73
N GLN A 36 10.54 -16.22 4.19
CA GLN A 36 11.07 -15.07 3.44
C GLN A 36 10.24 -14.77 2.19
N ARG A 37 9.85 -15.80 1.43
CA ARG A 37 9.00 -15.62 0.23
C ARG A 37 7.63 -15.06 0.60
N ALA A 38 7.00 -15.58 1.67
CA ALA A 38 5.73 -15.08 2.15
C ALA A 38 5.81 -13.59 2.56
N ALA A 39 6.89 -13.19 3.24
CA ALA A 39 7.10 -11.80 3.62
C ALA A 39 7.24 -10.86 2.39
N ILE A 40 7.98 -11.29 1.37
CA ILE A 40 8.15 -10.52 0.13
C ILE A 40 6.82 -10.37 -0.61
N VAL A 41 6.06 -11.46 -0.75
CA VAL A 41 4.74 -11.43 -1.42
C VAL A 41 3.79 -10.48 -0.69
N LYS A 42 3.78 -10.52 0.65
CA LYS A 42 2.98 -9.59 1.45
C LYS A 42 3.33 -8.14 1.15
N GLN A 43 4.63 -7.80 1.06
CA GLN A 43 5.05 -6.44 0.74
C GLN A 43 4.63 -6.01 -0.68
N GLN A 44 4.72 -6.91 -1.66
CA GLN A 44 4.28 -6.61 -3.04
C GLN A 44 2.77 -6.33 -3.11
N ILE A 45 1.95 -7.09 -2.39
CA ILE A 45 0.50 -6.86 -2.34
C ILE A 45 0.20 -5.45 -1.80
N HIS A 46 0.89 -5.02 -0.74
CA HIS A 46 0.73 -3.68 -0.19
C HIS A 46 1.13 -2.59 -1.19
N LEU A 47 2.20 -2.81 -1.98
CA LEU A 47 2.61 -1.89 -3.03
C LEU A 47 1.58 -1.78 -4.16
N VAL A 48 1.01 -2.90 -4.60
CA VAL A 48 -0.05 -2.90 -5.63
C VAL A 48 -1.26 -2.10 -5.16
N TYR A 49 -1.71 -2.29 -3.91
CA TYR A 49 -2.80 -1.50 -3.36
C TYR A 49 -2.48 -0.02 -3.19
N ALA A 50 -1.22 0.33 -2.88
CA ALA A 50 -0.80 1.72 -2.82
C ALA A 50 -0.84 2.36 -4.21
N HIS A 51 -0.36 1.64 -5.22
CA HIS A 51 -0.37 2.11 -6.60
C HIS A 51 -1.79 2.34 -7.12
N GLU A 52 -2.70 1.38 -6.91
CA GLU A 52 -4.12 1.50 -7.26
C GLU A 52 -4.76 2.77 -6.64
N GLN A 53 -4.49 3.04 -5.36
CA GLN A 53 -5.02 4.22 -4.68
C GLN A 53 -4.48 5.53 -5.26
N ILE A 54 -3.17 5.60 -5.49
CA ILE A 54 -2.52 6.78 -6.07
C ILE A 54 -3.05 7.04 -7.48
N GLU A 55 -3.22 6.00 -8.30
CA GLU A 55 -3.79 6.11 -9.65
C GLU A 55 -5.19 6.72 -9.61
N ILE A 56 -6.02 6.32 -8.66
CA ILE A 56 -7.38 6.83 -8.51
C ILE A 56 -7.39 8.28 -8.03
N PHE A 57 -6.46 8.68 -7.15
CA PHE A 57 -6.31 10.07 -6.76
C PHE A 57 -5.93 10.94 -7.97
N HIS A 58 -4.98 10.48 -8.78
CA HIS A 58 -4.59 11.15 -10.03
C HIS A 58 -5.76 11.25 -11.02
N GLU A 59 -6.55 10.19 -11.15
CA GLU A 59 -7.74 10.21 -12.01
C GLU A 59 -8.76 11.25 -11.53
N MET A 60 -8.97 11.39 -10.21
CA MET A 60 -9.88 12.39 -9.67
C MET A 60 -9.38 13.82 -9.90
N VAL A 61 -8.07 14.06 -9.80
CA VAL A 61 -7.46 15.34 -10.18
C VAL A 61 -7.73 15.64 -11.66
N GLU A 62 -7.48 14.69 -12.56
CA GLU A 62 -7.68 14.90 -13.99
C GLU A 62 -9.15 15.12 -14.37
N ARG A 63 -10.06 14.37 -13.75
CA ARG A 63 -11.51 14.61 -13.86
C ARG A 63 -11.93 15.96 -13.28
N SER A 64 -11.19 16.53 -12.34
CA SER A 64 -11.44 17.87 -11.81
C SER A 64 -11.05 18.93 -12.82
N ARG A 65 -9.92 18.77 -13.50
CA ARG A 65 -9.48 19.68 -14.57
C ARG A 65 -10.45 19.73 -15.75
N SER A 66 -11.12 18.62 -16.07
CA SER A 66 -12.03 18.57 -17.22
C SER A 66 -13.45 19.05 -16.94
N LEU A 67 -13.95 18.87 -15.71
CA LEU A 67 -15.33 19.22 -15.32
C LEU A 67 -15.41 20.57 -14.60
N GLY A 68 -14.27 21.11 -14.18
CA GLY A 68 -14.20 22.37 -13.47
C GLY A 68 -14.84 22.39 -12.08
N SER A 69 -15.17 23.59 -11.61
CA SER A 69 -15.64 23.81 -10.23
C SER A 69 -16.92 23.05 -9.87
N GLN A 70 -17.84 22.85 -10.83
CA GLN A 70 -19.11 22.16 -10.62
C GLN A 70 -18.98 20.68 -10.21
N GLY A 71 -17.77 20.10 -10.26
CA GLY A 71 -17.52 18.72 -9.84
C GLY A 71 -16.45 18.54 -8.76
N SER A 72 -15.85 19.60 -8.24
CA SER A 72 -14.67 19.47 -7.35
C SER A 72 -15.03 18.96 -5.95
N ALA A 73 -16.13 19.42 -5.35
CA ALA A 73 -16.52 19.02 -4.00
C ALA A 73 -16.79 17.51 -3.87
N GLY A 74 -17.54 16.92 -4.82
CA GLY A 74 -17.82 15.49 -4.83
C GLY A 74 -16.57 14.62 -5.05
N LYS A 75 -15.58 15.13 -5.78
CA LYS A 75 -14.30 14.42 -6.00
C LYS A 75 -13.40 14.47 -4.76
N ILE A 76 -13.37 15.60 -4.06
CA ILE A 76 -12.69 15.71 -2.76
C ILE A 76 -13.31 14.72 -1.77
N GLU A 77 -14.64 14.70 -1.66
CA GLU A 77 -15.35 13.76 -0.79
C GLU A 77 -14.99 12.31 -1.16
N TYR A 78 -14.98 11.99 -2.46
CA TYR A 78 -14.58 10.67 -2.92
C TYR A 78 -13.14 10.33 -2.52
N VAL A 79 -12.16 11.19 -2.79
CA VAL A 79 -10.74 10.97 -2.45
C VAL A 79 -10.54 10.80 -0.94
N GLN A 80 -11.27 11.55 -0.11
CA GLN A 80 -11.22 11.45 1.35
C GLN A 80 -11.69 10.08 1.85
N HIS A 81 -12.73 9.51 1.23
CA HIS A 81 -13.37 8.28 1.73
C HIS A 81 -12.92 7.00 1.00
N TYR A 82 -12.25 7.13 -0.16
CA TYR A 82 -12.07 6.00 -1.08
C TYR A 82 -11.36 4.79 -0.46
N TYR A 83 -10.39 5.00 0.44
CA TYR A 83 -9.80 3.95 1.29
C TYR A 83 -9.01 4.60 2.42
N PRO A 84 -9.54 4.69 3.65
CA PRO A 84 -8.79 5.32 4.74
C PRO A 84 -7.58 4.47 5.17
N SER A 85 -6.57 5.13 5.71
CA SER A 85 -5.41 4.49 6.36
C SER A 85 -5.84 3.33 7.28
N GLY A 86 -5.07 2.25 7.25
CA GLY A 86 -5.34 1.06 8.08
C GLY A 86 -6.27 0.02 7.47
N THR A 87 -6.89 0.28 6.31
CA THR A 87 -7.81 -0.67 5.64
C THR A 87 -7.07 -1.72 4.80
N LYS A 88 -6.29 -1.28 3.81
CA LYS A 88 -5.50 -2.16 2.92
C LYS A 88 -4.02 -2.26 3.31
N GLN A 89 -3.55 -1.35 4.15
CA GLN A 89 -2.15 -1.23 4.57
C GLN A 89 -2.09 -1.09 6.08
N ALA A 90 -0.94 -1.44 6.68
CA ALA A 90 -0.75 -1.18 8.10
C ALA A 90 -0.67 0.34 8.33
N ALA A 91 -1.58 0.86 9.16
CA ALA A 91 -1.61 2.27 9.53
C ALA A 91 -0.25 2.71 10.08
N GLY A 92 0.26 3.85 9.61
CA GLY A 92 1.56 4.39 9.99
C GLY A 92 2.76 3.65 9.38
N SER A 93 2.56 2.67 8.50
CA SER A 93 3.64 2.10 7.70
C SER A 93 4.20 3.15 6.72
N GLN A 94 5.41 2.93 6.21
CA GLN A 94 6.01 3.85 5.24
C GLN A 94 5.17 3.98 3.97
N ILE A 95 4.57 2.88 3.50
CA ILE A 95 3.70 2.88 2.31
C ILE A 95 2.43 3.68 2.60
N ASP A 96 1.82 3.47 3.76
CA ASP A 96 0.62 4.19 4.21
C ASP A 96 0.86 5.70 4.27
N ARG A 97 1.98 6.15 4.83
CA ARG A 97 2.36 7.58 4.83
C ARG A 97 2.52 8.17 3.43
N ILE A 98 3.04 7.40 2.47
CA ILE A 98 3.17 7.86 1.08
C ILE A 98 1.79 8.03 0.45
N VAL A 99 0.90 7.06 0.67
CA VAL A 99 -0.48 7.12 0.13
C VAL A 99 -1.24 8.31 0.73
N GLU A 100 -1.15 8.54 2.03
CA GLU A 100 -1.79 9.70 2.67
C GLU A 100 -1.21 11.02 2.17
N ALA A 101 0.10 11.13 1.99
CA ALA A 101 0.70 12.34 1.39
C ALA A 101 0.19 12.57 -0.05
N CYS A 102 0.04 11.52 -0.85
CA CYS A 102 -0.56 11.62 -2.18
C CYS A 102 -2.05 12.01 -2.13
N ARG A 103 -2.78 11.54 -1.12
CA ARG A 103 -4.19 11.90 -0.91
C ARG A 103 -4.33 13.38 -0.60
N GLU A 104 -3.56 13.89 0.36
CA GLU A 104 -3.54 15.31 0.74
C GLU A 104 -3.19 16.18 -0.47
N PHE A 105 -2.15 15.81 -1.22
CA PHE A 105 -1.78 16.51 -2.45
C PHE A 105 -2.92 16.56 -3.47
N ALA A 106 -3.62 15.44 -3.71
CA ALA A 106 -4.74 15.40 -4.64
C ALA A 106 -5.93 16.27 -4.17
N ILE A 107 -6.21 16.29 -2.87
CA ILE A 107 -7.27 17.15 -2.30
C ILE A 107 -6.93 18.62 -2.54
N ASP A 108 -5.71 19.03 -2.20
CA ASP A 108 -5.24 20.41 -2.38
C ASP A 108 -5.31 20.83 -3.85
N GLU A 109 -4.91 19.95 -4.76
CA GLU A 109 -4.94 20.23 -6.19
C GLU A 109 -6.37 20.36 -6.74
N ILE A 110 -7.28 19.47 -6.35
CA ILE A 110 -8.71 19.56 -6.75
C ILE A 110 -9.33 20.86 -6.23
N GLN A 111 -9.01 21.25 -5.00
CA GLN A 111 -9.49 22.49 -4.41
C GLN A 111 -8.94 23.72 -5.16
N TRP A 112 -7.66 23.71 -5.52
CA TRP A 112 -7.04 24.79 -6.30
C TRP A 112 -7.69 24.94 -7.69
N ILE A 113 -7.94 23.82 -8.38
CA ILE A 113 -8.65 23.81 -9.68
C ILE A 113 -10.02 24.46 -9.55
N GLY A 114 -10.80 24.07 -8.54
CA GLY A 114 -12.13 24.66 -8.31
C GLY A 114 -12.07 26.18 -8.10
N SER A 115 -11.09 26.66 -7.34
CA SER A 115 -10.92 28.09 -7.06
C SER A 115 -10.55 28.92 -8.30
N ILE A 116 -9.86 28.34 -9.29
CA ILE A 116 -9.49 29.03 -10.52
C ILE A 116 -10.72 29.22 -11.42
N ASP A 117 -11.51 28.17 -11.57
CA ASP A 117 -12.71 28.20 -12.41
C ASP A 117 -13.73 29.19 -11.87
N ASP A 118 -13.95 29.20 -10.55
CA ASP A 118 -14.83 30.18 -9.92
C ASP A 118 -14.36 31.63 -10.16
N ALA A 119 -13.05 31.87 -10.20
CA ALA A 119 -12.49 33.20 -10.50
C ALA A 119 -12.67 33.59 -11.98
N GLN A 120 -12.60 32.62 -12.90
CA GLN A 120 -12.84 32.87 -14.33
C GLN A 120 -14.31 33.20 -14.60
N ASP A 121 -15.24 32.47 -13.99
CA ASP A 121 -16.68 32.72 -14.14
C ASP A 121 -17.07 34.14 -13.67
N LEU A 122 -16.49 34.60 -12.56
CA LEU A 122 -16.71 35.97 -12.07
C LEU A 122 -16.14 37.04 -13.01
N SER A 123 -15.02 36.76 -13.68
CA SER A 123 -14.43 37.71 -14.63
C SER A 123 -15.26 37.87 -15.91
N GLN A 124 -15.89 36.79 -16.38
CA GLN A 124 -16.74 36.81 -17.57
C GLN A 124 -18.07 37.53 -17.32
N GLN A 125 -18.69 37.36 -16.14
CA GLN A 125 -19.91 38.08 -15.80
C GLN A 125 -19.71 39.61 -15.77
N GLY A 126 -18.54 40.08 -15.30
CA GLY A 126 -18.22 41.51 -15.28
C GLY A 126 -18.04 42.13 -16.68
N SER A 127 -17.49 41.37 -17.65
CA SER A 127 -17.33 41.85 -19.02
C SER A 127 -18.66 41.97 -19.78
N ASP A 128 -19.59 41.05 -19.55
CA ASP A 128 -20.89 41.05 -20.22
C ASP A 128 -21.78 42.21 -19.74
N GLN A 129 -21.70 42.59 -18.46
CA GLN A 129 -22.41 43.75 -17.92
C GLN A 129 -21.88 45.09 -18.47
N THR A 130 -20.60 45.16 -18.85
CA THR A 130 -20.00 46.42 -19.35
C THR A 130 -20.35 46.72 -20.82
N GLN A 131 -20.86 45.74 -21.57
CA GLN A 131 -21.29 45.93 -22.98
C GLN A 131 -22.79 46.24 -23.13
N ALA A 132 -23.57 46.17 -22.05
CA ALA A 132 -25.01 46.40 -22.05
C ALA A 132 -25.44 47.85 -21.70
N ASP A 133 -24.48 48.70 -21.34
CA ASP A 133 -24.64 50.14 -21.04
C ASP A 133 -24.04 51.01 -22.16
#